data_AF-A0A944ZP18-F1
#
_entry.id   AF-A0A944ZP18-F1
#
_cell.length_a   1.000
_cell.length_b   1.000
_cell.length_c   1.000
_cell.angle_alpha   90.00
_cell.angle_beta   90.00
_cell.angle_gamma   90.00
#
_symmetry.space_group_name_H-M   'P 1'
#
loop_
_entity.id
_entity.type
_entity.pdbx_description
1 polymer ?
#
loop_
_entity_poly.entity_id
_entity_poly.type
_entity_poly.pdbx_seq_one_letter_code
_entity_poly.pdbx_strand_id
1 'polypeptide(L)'
;MAYAQAKQFDASLIPVIDITPLRDGTDPIGVARALHAASQDLGFIYIQGHGIPLDTIDAARNSAMDFFRAPEADKASIAVSTKHRGWLGQNGAKMQDDAKPDLKESFIWGCQDNDGKAPDDHHLRGDNKWPAFAPDMQTLAMNYFDGVHEVAHHLMRGFALGLDLEEDFFLRTASQPLSRASYVYYPQQPEDMGDEQFGVGPHTDFGVLTVLCQDSVGG
;
A
#
# COMPACT_ATOMS: atom_id res chain seq x y z
N MET A 1 28.73 8.88 10.80
CA MET A 1 27.42 8.58 10.19
C MET A 1 26.62 7.82 11.21
N ALA A 2 25.44 8.30 11.58
CA ALA A 2 24.59 7.59 12.53
C ALA A 2 23.18 7.56 11.95
N TYR A 3 23.01 6.90 10.80
CA TYR A 3 21.69 6.42 10.40
C TYR A 3 21.45 5.07 11.05
N ALA A 4 20.18 4.71 11.22
CA ALA A 4 19.81 3.33 11.49
C ALA A 4 20.37 2.43 10.38
N GLN A 5 20.99 1.31 10.76
CA GLN A 5 21.54 0.35 9.80
C GLN A 5 20.52 -0.75 9.52
N ALA A 6 20.12 -0.89 8.25
CA ALA A 6 19.36 -2.03 7.79
C ALA A 6 20.29 -3.23 7.59
N LYS A 7 19.80 -4.45 7.89
CA LYS A 7 20.51 -5.67 7.50
C LYS A 7 20.52 -5.74 5.97
N GLN A 8 21.70 -5.94 5.39
CA GLN A 8 21.77 -6.20 3.95
C GLN A 8 21.19 -7.57 3.65
N PHE A 9 20.39 -7.63 2.60
CA PHE A 9 19.67 -8.81 2.16
C PHE A 9 19.87 -9.01 0.66
N ASP A 10 20.08 -10.26 0.25
CA ASP A 10 20.18 -10.59 -1.17
C ASP A 10 18.78 -10.62 -1.77
N ALA A 11 18.43 -9.58 -2.53
CA ALA A 11 17.12 -9.45 -3.16
C ALA A 11 16.78 -10.61 -4.10
N SER A 12 17.76 -11.36 -4.62
CA SER A 12 17.51 -12.55 -5.44
C SER A 12 16.85 -13.71 -4.68
N LEU A 13 16.83 -13.64 -3.34
CA LEU A 13 16.14 -14.60 -2.49
C LEU A 13 14.62 -14.33 -2.43
N ILE A 14 14.17 -13.13 -2.83
CA ILE A 14 12.73 -12.82 -2.87
C ILE A 14 12.14 -13.45 -4.13
N PRO A 15 11.20 -14.40 -4.01
CA PRO A 15 10.63 -15.07 -5.17
C PRO A 15 9.86 -14.08 -6.05
N VAL A 16 10.05 -14.23 -7.37
CA VAL A 16 9.28 -13.52 -8.39
C VAL A 16 8.28 -14.50 -8.99
N ILE A 17 6.98 -14.21 -8.86
CA ILE A 17 5.90 -15.09 -9.33
C ILE A 17 5.10 -14.39 -10.42
N ASP A 18 4.97 -15.03 -11.57
CA ASP A 18 4.05 -14.60 -12.62
C ASP A 18 2.63 -15.03 -12.29
N ILE A 19 1.75 -14.05 -12.04
CA ILE A 19 0.35 -14.32 -11.73
C ILE A 19 -0.55 -14.32 -12.95
N THR A 20 -0.02 -14.17 -14.17
CA THR A 20 -0.82 -14.25 -15.40
C THR A 20 -1.67 -15.52 -15.47
N PRO A 21 -1.13 -16.73 -15.20
CA PRO A 21 -1.92 -17.97 -15.27
C PRO A 21 -3.04 -18.08 -14.22
N LEU A 22 -2.89 -17.36 -13.10
CA LEU A 22 -3.92 -17.24 -12.06
C LEU A 22 -5.05 -16.29 -12.48
N ARG A 23 -4.71 -15.26 -13.26
CA ARG A 23 -5.65 -14.25 -13.77
C ARG A 23 -6.45 -14.73 -14.96
N ASP A 24 -5.80 -15.35 -15.94
CA ASP A 24 -6.44 -15.86 -17.15
C ASP A 24 -7.02 -17.29 -17.00
N GLY A 25 -6.68 -17.97 -15.90
CA GLY A 25 -7.17 -19.31 -15.57
C GLY A 25 -6.44 -20.45 -16.30
N THR A 26 -5.32 -20.19 -16.97
CA THR A 26 -4.56 -21.21 -17.69
C THR A 26 -3.84 -22.19 -16.76
N ASP A 27 -3.35 -21.74 -15.61
CA ASP A 27 -2.75 -22.59 -14.56
C ASP A 27 -2.88 -21.96 -13.15
N PRO A 28 -4.11 -21.83 -12.61
CA PRO A 28 -4.30 -21.23 -11.29
C PRO A 28 -3.68 -22.06 -10.16
N ILE A 29 -3.63 -23.39 -10.31
CA ILE A 29 -3.08 -24.30 -9.28
C ILE A 29 -1.55 -24.26 -9.25
N GLY A 30 -0.88 -24.17 -10.40
CA GLY A 30 0.56 -24.00 -10.46
C GLY A 30 1.01 -22.71 -9.78
N VAL A 31 0.33 -21.60 -10.08
CA VAL A 31 0.61 -20.30 -9.42
C VAL A 31 0.28 -20.37 -7.93
N ALA A 32 -0.83 -20.99 -7.53
CA ALA A 32 -1.20 -21.15 -6.13
C ALA A 32 -0.16 -21.93 -5.31
N ARG A 33 0.41 -23.00 -5.88
CA ARG A 33 1.51 -23.76 -5.26
C ARG A 33 2.77 -22.91 -5.11
N ALA A 34 3.10 -22.12 -6.12
CA ALA A 34 4.24 -21.20 -6.06
C ALA A 34 4.06 -20.14 -4.98
N LEU A 35 2.85 -19.53 -4.91
CA LEU A 35 2.50 -18.56 -3.87
C LEU A 35 2.58 -19.18 -2.47
N HIS A 36 2.03 -20.39 -2.28
CA HIS A 36 2.11 -21.08 -1.00
C HIS A 36 3.55 -21.36 -0.57
N ALA A 37 4.38 -21.89 -1.47
CA ALA A 37 5.79 -22.16 -1.19
C ALA A 37 6.56 -20.88 -0.82
N ALA A 38 6.35 -19.80 -1.58
CA ALA A 38 6.99 -18.51 -1.34
C ALA A 38 6.61 -17.89 0.02
N SER A 39 5.40 -18.15 0.52
CA SER A 39 4.93 -17.66 1.81
C SER A 39 5.49 -18.41 3.03
N GLN A 40 6.24 -19.51 2.85
CA GLN A 40 6.81 -20.28 3.97
C GLN A 40 8.16 -19.77 4.46
N ASP A 41 8.82 -18.91 3.69
CA ASP A 41 10.17 -18.43 3.98
C ASP A 41 10.18 -16.95 4.39
N LEU A 42 10.52 -16.05 3.46
CA LEU A 42 10.83 -14.64 3.76
C LEU A 42 9.60 -13.78 4.06
N GLY A 43 8.40 -14.26 3.73
CA GLY A 43 7.15 -13.51 3.87
C GLY A 43 6.97 -12.37 2.86
N PHE A 44 7.82 -12.28 1.83
CA PHE A 44 7.73 -11.31 0.75
C PHE A 44 7.78 -11.99 -0.62
N ILE A 45 7.01 -11.46 -1.56
CA ILE A 45 6.88 -11.99 -2.93
C ILE A 45 6.82 -10.81 -3.89
N TYR A 46 7.67 -10.82 -4.92
CA TYR A 46 7.48 -9.95 -6.07
C TYR A 46 6.54 -10.62 -7.06
N ILE A 47 5.62 -9.85 -7.64
CA ILE A 47 4.66 -10.36 -8.62
C ILE A 47 4.90 -9.69 -9.97
N GLN A 48 4.74 -10.46 -11.04
CA GLN A 48 4.65 -9.96 -12.41
C GLN A 48 3.35 -10.44 -13.05
N GLY A 49 2.98 -9.87 -14.21
CA GLY A 49 1.73 -10.24 -14.87
C GLY A 49 0.46 -9.76 -14.14
N HIS A 50 0.59 -8.79 -13.24
CA HIS A 50 -0.51 -8.28 -12.40
C HIS A 50 -1.59 -7.52 -13.19
N GLY A 51 -1.25 -6.98 -14.37
CA GLY A 51 -2.22 -6.43 -15.32
C GLY A 51 -2.71 -5.01 -15.04
N ILE A 52 -2.11 -4.30 -14.07
CA ILE A 52 -2.33 -2.86 -13.90
C ILE A 52 -1.54 -2.15 -15.01
N PRO A 53 -2.16 -1.30 -15.85
CA PRO A 53 -1.45 -0.57 -16.88
C PRO A 53 -0.35 0.32 -16.29
N LEU A 54 0.81 0.38 -16.94
CA LEU A 54 1.93 1.19 -16.47
C LEU A 54 1.54 2.68 -16.35
N ASP A 55 0.78 3.20 -17.32
CA ASP A 55 0.28 4.58 -17.30
C ASP A 55 -0.58 4.88 -16.07
N THR A 56 -1.33 3.89 -15.54
CA THR A 56 -2.10 4.04 -14.30
C THR A 56 -1.19 4.18 -13.08
N ILE A 57 -0.15 3.35 -13.01
CA ILE A 57 0.86 3.40 -11.93
C ILE A 57 1.61 4.73 -11.97
N ASP A 58 2.05 5.14 -13.15
CA ASP A 58 2.83 6.36 -13.33
C ASP A 58 1.99 7.61 -13.08
N ALA A 59 0.73 7.64 -13.52
CA ALA A 59 -0.17 8.77 -13.24
C ALA A 59 -0.47 8.91 -11.74
N ALA A 60 -0.71 7.80 -11.03
CA ALA A 60 -0.89 7.80 -9.58
C ALA A 60 0.37 8.27 -8.85
N ARG A 61 1.55 7.78 -9.25
CA ARG A 61 2.84 8.22 -8.68
C ARG A 61 3.09 9.70 -8.92
N ASN A 62 2.89 10.20 -10.13
CA ASN A 62 3.08 11.62 -10.45
C ASN A 62 2.12 12.50 -9.64
N SER A 63 0.85 12.10 -9.54
CA SER A 63 -0.14 12.80 -8.71
C SER A 63 0.25 12.82 -7.22
N ALA A 64 0.79 11.72 -6.69
CA ALA A 64 1.32 11.67 -5.33
C ALA A 64 2.50 12.65 -5.15
N MET A 65 3.44 12.66 -6.10
CA MET A 65 4.60 13.57 -6.05
C MET A 65 4.20 15.04 -6.13
N ASP A 66 3.25 15.39 -6.99
CA ASP A 66 2.72 16.75 -7.09
C ASP A 66 2.04 17.17 -5.79
N PHE A 67 1.27 16.27 -5.16
CA PHE A 67 0.69 16.49 -3.85
C PHE A 67 1.76 16.75 -2.79
N PHE A 68 2.79 15.89 -2.66
CA PHE A 68 3.80 16.04 -1.62
C PHE A 68 4.71 17.27 -1.80
N ARG A 69 4.87 17.73 -3.05
CA ARG A 69 5.61 18.96 -3.40
C ARG A 69 4.80 20.24 -3.20
N ALA A 70 3.49 20.15 -2.99
CA ALA A 70 2.65 21.30 -2.72
C ALA A 70 3.03 22.00 -1.39
N PRO A 71 2.71 23.31 -1.23
CA PRO A 71 2.91 24.02 0.02
C PRO A 71 2.31 23.27 1.22
N GLU A 72 3.03 23.27 2.34
CA GLU A 72 2.57 22.58 3.55
C GLU A 72 1.20 23.06 4.03
N ALA A 73 0.91 24.35 3.90
CA ALA A 73 -0.40 24.91 4.24
C ALA A 73 -1.54 24.29 3.43
N ASP A 74 -1.31 23.99 2.15
CA ASP A 74 -2.30 23.35 1.28
C ASP A 74 -2.50 21.89 1.71
N LYS A 75 -1.42 21.15 1.96
CA LYS A 75 -1.50 19.77 2.48
C LYS A 75 -2.20 19.71 3.84
N ALA A 76 -1.89 20.65 4.74
CA ALA A 76 -2.46 20.76 6.08
C ALA A 76 -3.97 21.02 6.08
N SER A 77 -4.51 21.66 5.04
CA SER A 77 -5.96 21.83 4.87
C SER A 77 -6.72 20.50 4.76
N ILE A 78 -6.01 19.42 4.40
CA ILE A 78 -6.55 18.07 4.22
C ILE A 78 -6.07 17.13 5.35
N ALA A 79 -5.77 17.64 6.54
CA ALA A 79 -5.32 16.84 7.69
C ALA A 79 -6.20 15.60 7.96
N VAL A 80 -5.57 14.52 8.43
CA VAL A 80 -6.23 13.23 8.65
C VAL A 80 -7.48 13.35 9.54
N SER A 81 -8.57 12.68 9.14
CA SER A 81 -9.81 12.61 9.89
C SER A 81 -9.76 11.53 10.99
N THR A 82 -10.78 11.50 11.87
CA THR A 82 -10.97 10.42 12.85
C THR A 82 -11.20 9.05 12.20
N LYS A 83 -11.62 9.02 10.93
CA LYS A 83 -11.74 7.82 10.09
C LYS A 83 -10.43 7.46 9.38
N HIS A 84 -9.33 8.15 9.69
CA HIS A 84 -8.01 7.94 9.11
C HIS A 84 -7.95 8.22 7.59
N ARG A 85 -8.60 9.29 7.13
CA ARG A 85 -8.59 9.76 5.73
C ARG A 85 -7.96 11.15 5.60
N GLY A 86 -7.12 11.36 4.60
CA GLY A 86 -6.43 12.64 4.35
C GLY A 86 -4.92 12.55 4.61
N TRP A 87 -4.29 13.70 4.83
CA TRP A 87 -2.85 13.84 4.97
C TRP A 87 -2.39 13.72 6.42
N LEU A 88 -1.37 12.89 6.61
CA LEU A 88 -0.58 12.77 7.83
C LEU A 88 0.82 13.33 7.52
N GLY A 89 1.10 14.52 8.06
CA GLY A 89 2.40 15.17 7.89
C GLY A 89 3.53 14.47 8.65
N GLN A 90 4.76 14.95 8.45
CA GLN A 90 5.95 14.42 9.11
C GLN A 90 5.78 14.50 10.63
N ASN A 91 6.29 13.48 11.33
CA ASN A 91 6.14 13.29 12.77
C ASN A 91 4.69 13.04 13.25
N GLY A 92 3.74 12.87 12.33
CA GLY A 92 2.34 12.57 12.66
C GLY A 92 2.10 11.12 13.10
N ALA A 93 3.04 10.21 12.82
CA ALA A 93 2.97 8.81 13.24
C ALA A 93 4.08 8.46 14.24
N LYS A 94 3.70 7.73 15.29
CA LYS A 94 4.60 7.03 16.20
C LYS A 94 4.17 5.58 16.28
N MET A 95 5.13 4.67 16.16
CA MET A 95 4.85 3.22 16.24
C MET A 95 4.72 2.72 17.68
N GLN A 96 5.38 3.37 18.64
CA GLN A 96 5.33 3.07 20.08
C GLN A 96 5.46 4.37 20.88
N ASP A 97 5.03 4.37 22.15
CA ASP A 97 5.00 5.58 22.99
C ASP A 97 6.39 6.20 23.23
N ASP A 98 7.43 5.36 23.24
CA ASP A 98 8.84 5.71 23.43
C ASP A 98 9.63 5.88 22.11
N ALA A 99 9.02 5.55 20.96
CA ALA A 99 9.68 5.66 19.66
C ALA A 99 9.79 7.12 19.19
N LYS A 100 10.87 7.41 18.44
CA LYS A 100 10.96 8.65 17.67
C LYS A 100 9.86 8.65 16.58
N PRO A 101 9.32 9.82 16.21
CA PRO A 101 8.31 9.89 15.15
C PRO A 101 8.85 9.41 13.80
N ASP A 102 7.99 8.81 12.99
CA ASP A 102 8.32 8.40 11.63
C ASP A 102 8.64 9.61 10.74
N LEU A 103 9.72 9.52 9.96
CA LEU A 103 10.16 10.55 9.02
C LEU A 103 9.52 10.36 7.64
N LYS A 104 8.19 10.34 7.62
CA LYS A 104 7.40 10.20 6.39
C LYS A 104 6.17 11.07 6.41
N GLU A 105 5.69 11.39 5.23
CA GLU A 105 4.34 11.90 5.02
C GLU A 105 3.49 10.81 4.37
N SER A 106 2.20 10.80 4.70
CA SER A 106 1.25 9.86 4.10
C SER A 106 -0.03 10.57 3.68
N PHE A 107 -0.53 10.26 2.49
CA PHE A 107 -1.89 10.62 2.10
C PHE A 107 -2.71 9.33 2.03
N ILE A 108 -3.72 9.20 2.90
CA ILE A 108 -4.50 7.98 3.08
C ILE A 108 -5.92 8.14 2.55
N TRP A 109 -6.35 7.18 1.74
CA TRP A 109 -7.73 7.03 1.29
C TRP A 109 -8.17 5.57 1.41
N GLY A 110 -9.47 5.31 1.28
CA GLY A 110 -10.03 3.96 1.27
C GLY A 110 -11.04 3.77 0.14
N CYS A 111 -11.67 2.60 0.13
CA CYS A 111 -12.69 2.25 -0.85
C CYS A 111 -13.86 3.25 -0.83
N GLN A 112 -14.32 3.64 -2.01
CA GLN A 112 -15.52 4.44 -2.27
C GLN A 112 -16.19 3.95 -3.56
N ASP A 113 -17.48 4.19 -3.72
CA ASP A 113 -18.22 3.87 -4.94
C ASP A 113 -17.97 4.89 -6.07
N ASN A 114 -18.60 4.66 -7.23
CA ASN A 114 -18.50 5.53 -8.41
C ASN A 114 -19.07 6.94 -8.18
N ASP A 115 -19.95 7.12 -7.19
CA ASP A 115 -20.49 8.43 -6.79
C ASP A 115 -19.57 9.11 -5.74
N GLY A 116 -18.44 8.48 -5.40
CA GLY A 116 -17.46 8.97 -4.44
C GLY A 116 -17.85 8.74 -2.97
N LYS A 117 -18.84 7.90 -2.69
CA LYS A 117 -19.29 7.62 -1.33
C LYS A 117 -18.57 6.41 -0.74
N ALA A 118 -18.10 6.54 0.49
CA ALA A 118 -17.57 5.42 1.24
C ALA A 118 -18.65 4.83 2.16
N PRO A 119 -18.60 3.52 2.49
CA PRO A 119 -19.42 2.98 3.57
C PRO A 119 -19.13 3.73 4.89
N ASP A 120 -20.16 3.95 5.72
CA ASP A 120 -20.02 4.56 7.05
C ASP A 120 -20.55 3.64 8.16
N ASP A 121 -20.29 2.35 8.00
CA ASP A 121 -20.71 1.27 8.91
C ASP A 121 -19.62 0.86 9.92
N HIS A 122 -18.44 1.52 9.87
CA HIS A 122 -17.30 1.23 10.74
C HIS A 122 -16.53 2.51 11.13
N HIS A 123 -15.93 2.55 12.31
CA HIS A 123 -15.16 3.71 12.81
C HIS A 123 -13.91 4.06 11.97
N LEU A 124 -13.48 3.19 11.06
CA LEU A 124 -12.37 3.41 10.11
C LEU A 124 -12.83 3.52 8.64
N ARG A 125 -14.14 3.54 8.40
CA ARG A 125 -14.72 3.83 7.09
C ARG A 125 -15.47 5.15 7.14
N GLY A 126 -15.48 5.84 6.01
CA GLY A 126 -16.04 7.17 5.85
C GLY A 126 -15.37 7.87 4.69
N ASP A 127 -15.96 9.01 4.31
CA ASP A 127 -15.60 9.71 3.08
C ASP A 127 -14.11 10.08 3.03
N ASN A 128 -13.54 9.90 1.85
CA ASN A 128 -12.18 10.30 1.55
C ASN A 128 -12.07 11.84 1.53
N LYS A 129 -10.90 12.36 1.87
CA LYS A 129 -10.62 13.79 1.85
C LYS A 129 -9.72 14.13 0.66
N TRP A 130 -10.31 14.60 -0.43
CA TRP A 130 -9.58 14.94 -1.65
C TRP A 130 -9.16 16.42 -1.66
N PRO A 131 -7.91 16.75 -2.03
CA PRO A 131 -7.43 18.13 -2.11
C PRO A 131 -8.05 18.92 -3.26
N ALA A 132 -8.66 20.06 -2.96
CA ALA A 132 -9.21 20.95 -3.99
C ALA A 132 -8.13 21.52 -4.95
N PHE A 133 -6.88 21.63 -4.48
CA PHE A 133 -5.75 22.10 -5.29
C PHE A 133 -5.18 21.03 -6.24
N ALA A 134 -5.60 19.77 -6.12
CA ALA A 134 -5.23 18.68 -7.02
C ALA A 134 -6.50 17.93 -7.47
N PRO A 135 -7.32 18.53 -8.35
CA PRO A 135 -8.66 18.04 -8.69
C PRO A 135 -8.67 16.64 -9.33
N ASP A 136 -7.61 16.26 -10.03
CA ASP A 136 -7.51 14.95 -10.69
C ASP A 136 -7.06 13.83 -9.74
N MET A 137 -6.58 14.17 -8.53
CA MET A 137 -5.97 13.20 -7.61
C MET A 137 -6.95 12.10 -7.20
N GLN A 138 -8.23 12.43 -7.01
CA GLN A 138 -9.26 11.43 -6.69
C GLN A 138 -9.34 10.36 -7.78
N THR A 139 -9.51 10.77 -9.03
CA THR A 139 -9.65 9.86 -10.16
C THR A 139 -8.42 8.99 -10.33
N LEU A 140 -7.22 9.60 -10.27
CA LEU A 140 -5.96 8.89 -10.45
C LEU A 140 -5.69 7.89 -9.31
N ALA A 141 -5.95 8.29 -8.06
CA ALA A 141 -5.77 7.44 -6.89
C ALA A 141 -6.78 6.28 -6.85
N MET A 142 -8.04 6.52 -7.23
CA MET A 142 -9.06 5.48 -7.28
C MET A 142 -8.82 4.49 -8.43
N ASN A 143 -8.42 4.95 -9.61
CA ASN A 143 -8.04 4.04 -10.71
C ASN A 143 -6.91 3.09 -10.30
N TYR A 144 -5.91 3.60 -9.57
CA TYR A 144 -4.84 2.76 -9.02
C TYR A 144 -5.35 1.83 -7.91
N PHE A 145 -6.19 2.34 -6.99
CA PHE A 145 -6.80 1.55 -5.92
C PHE A 145 -7.56 0.34 -6.48
N ASP A 146 -8.41 0.55 -7.49
CA ASP A 146 -9.21 -0.50 -8.11
C ASP A 146 -8.32 -1.54 -8.79
N GLY A 147 -7.28 -1.10 -9.52
CA GLY A 147 -6.30 -2.01 -10.12
C GLY A 147 -5.57 -2.86 -9.09
N VAL A 148 -5.15 -2.27 -7.97
CA VAL A 148 -4.50 -3.00 -6.87
C VAL A 148 -5.48 -3.91 -6.13
N HIS A 149 -6.75 -3.51 -6.00
CA HIS A 149 -7.79 -4.30 -5.38
C HIS A 149 -8.05 -5.60 -6.17
N GLU A 150 -8.11 -5.54 -7.50
CA GLU A 150 -8.21 -6.71 -8.37
C GLU A 150 -6.99 -7.64 -8.23
N VAL A 151 -5.78 -7.08 -8.14
CA VAL A 151 -4.57 -7.86 -7.87
C VAL A 151 -4.66 -8.57 -6.51
N ALA A 152 -5.11 -7.87 -5.47
CA ALA A 152 -5.32 -8.47 -4.15
C ALA A 152 -6.37 -9.59 -4.19
N HIS A 153 -7.44 -9.45 -4.97
CA HIS A 153 -8.43 -10.49 -5.18
C HIS A 153 -7.84 -11.75 -5.82
N HIS A 154 -7.05 -11.59 -6.88
CA HIS A 154 -6.35 -12.71 -7.50
C HIS A 154 -5.39 -13.39 -6.53
N LEU A 155 -4.60 -12.62 -5.77
CA LEU A 155 -3.67 -13.17 -4.79
C LEU A 155 -4.39 -13.91 -3.65
N MET A 156 -5.48 -13.35 -3.11
CA MET A 156 -6.30 -14.02 -2.09
C MET A 156 -6.86 -15.36 -2.60
N ARG A 157 -7.34 -15.40 -3.85
CA ARG A 157 -7.77 -16.65 -4.50
C ARG A 157 -6.60 -17.64 -4.64
N GLY A 158 -5.43 -17.17 -5.07
CA GLY A 158 -4.23 -17.99 -5.21
C GLY A 158 -3.76 -18.58 -3.87
N PHE A 159 -3.77 -17.79 -2.79
CA PHE A 159 -3.44 -18.27 -1.45
C PHE A 159 -4.46 -19.29 -0.92
N ALA A 160 -5.76 -19.07 -1.15
CA ALA A 160 -6.79 -20.04 -0.76
C ALA A 160 -6.56 -21.39 -1.43
N LEU A 161 -6.37 -21.40 -2.75
CA LEU A 161 -6.06 -22.60 -3.52
C LEU A 161 -4.75 -23.28 -3.06
N GLY A 162 -3.72 -22.47 -2.74
CA GLY A 162 -2.42 -22.97 -2.28
C GLY A 162 -2.49 -23.64 -0.90
N LEU A 163 -3.51 -23.29 -0.11
CA LEU A 163 -3.82 -23.86 1.20
C LEU A 163 -4.85 -25.01 1.14
N ASP A 164 -5.22 -25.47 -0.07
CA ASP A 164 -6.25 -26.48 -0.29
C ASP A 164 -7.63 -26.08 0.27
N LEU A 165 -7.95 -24.78 0.17
CA LEU A 165 -9.25 -24.20 0.53
C LEU A 165 -10.10 -23.90 -0.71
N GLU A 166 -11.39 -23.63 -0.50
CA GLU A 166 -12.25 -23.10 -1.55
C GLU A 166 -11.69 -21.77 -2.09
N GLU A 167 -11.74 -21.57 -3.41
CA GLU A 167 -11.08 -20.44 -4.08
C GLU A 167 -11.55 -19.06 -3.59
N ASP A 168 -12.76 -19.00 -3.03
CA ASP A 168 -13.38 -17.78 -2.50
C ASP A 168 -13.17 -17.59 -0.99
N PHE A 169 -12.45 -18.48 -0.31
CA PHE A 169 -12.39 -18.56 1.16
C PHE A 169 -12.07 -17.20 1.82
N PHE A 170 -11.06 -16.50 1.31
CA PHE A 170 -10.66 -15.17 1.81
C PHE A 170 -11.50 -14.01 1.23
N LEU A 171 -12.27 -14.26 0.18
CA LEU A 171 -13.07 -13.25 -0.53
C LEU A 171 -14.49 -13.11 0.02
N ARG A 172 -14.96 -14.05 0.84
CA ARG A 172 -16.31 -14.06 1.42
C ARG A 172 -16.69 -12.78 2.17
N THR A 173 -15.70 -12.05 2.70
CA THR A 173 -15.89 -10.80 3.44
C THR A 173 -15.28 -9.58 2.74
N ALA A 174 -14.88 -9.71 1.47
CA ALA A 174 -14.15 -8.67 0.73
C ALA A 174 -15.05 -7.67 -0.03
N SER A 175 -16.37 -7.86 -0.06
CA SER A 175 -17.31 -7.06 -0.87
C SER A 175 -17.42 -5.59 -0.47
N GLN A 176 -17.18 -5.27 0.80
CA GLN A 176 -17.00 -3.91 1.30
C GLN A 176 -15.77 -3.92 2.19
N PRO A 177 -14.56 -3.76 1.63
CA PRO A 177 -13.35 -3.99 2.40
C PRO A 177 -13.05 -2.81 3.32
N LEU A 178 -12.38 -3.08 4.45
CA LEU A 178 -11.72 -2.04 5.26
C LEU A 178 -10.42 -1.53 4.60
N SER A 179 -10.09 -2.03 3.40
CA SER A 179 -8.88 -1.68 2.67
C SER A 179 -8.69 -0.18 2.57
N ARG A 180 -7.47 0.23 2.88
CA ARG A 180 -6.97 1.58 2.70
C ARG A 180 -5.74 1.52 1.81
N ALA A 181 -5.53 2.59 1.06
CA ALA A 181 -4.29 2.82 0.35
C ALA A 181 -3.61 4.06 0.92
N SER A 182 -2.30 4.13 0.71
CA SER A 182 -1.52 5.29 1.10
C SER A 182 -0.52 5.61 0.01
N TYR A 183 -0.44 6.87 -0.35
CA TYR A 183 0.80 7.41 -0.89
C TYR A 183 1.71 7.70 0.30
N VAL A 184 2.99 7.36 0.16
CA VAL A 184 3.99 7.54 1.22
C VAL A 184 5.19 8.23 0.60
N TYR A 185 5.65 9.29 1.25
CA TYR A 185 6.83 10.03 0.84
C TYR A 185 7.81 10.12 1.99
N TYR A 186 9.05 9.70 1.72
CA TYR A 186 10.18 9.82 2.63
C TYR A 186 11.05 10.99 2.15
N PRO A 187 11.00 12.16 2.82
CA PRO A 187 11.85 13.27 2.47
C PRO A 187 13.33 12.94 2.75
N GLN A 188 14.24 13.66 2.11
CA GLN A 188 15.65 13.56 2.42
C GLN A 188 15.90 13.93 3.89
N GLN A 189 16.66 13.07 4.58
CA GLN A 189 16.97 13.24 5.99
C GLN A 189 18.42 13.74 6.19
N PRO A 190 18.71 14.48 7.28
CA PRO A 190 20.08 14.77 7.70
C PRO A 190 20.85 13.50 8.12
N GLU A 191 22.16 13.46 7.90
CA GLU A 191 23.02 12.29 8.20
C GLU A 191 23.30 12.03 9.69
N ASP A 192 22.90 12.96 10.55
CA ASP A 192 23.18 13.00 11.98
C ASP A 192 21.95 12.74 12.87
N MET A 193 20.87 12.20 12.30
CA MET A 193 19.60 11.94 13.00
C MET A 193 19.65 10.85 14.08
N GLY A 194 20.73 10.06 14.12
CA GLY A 194 20.94 8.97 15.07
C GLY A 194 20.44 7.62 14.56
N ASP A 195 21.01 6.55 15.12
CA ASP A 195 20.77 5.15 14.72
C ASP A 195 19.42 4.57 15.18
N GLU A 196 18.71 5.29 16.04
CA GLU A 196 17.34 4.98 16.48
C GLU A 196 16.26 5.79 15.75
N GLN A 197 16.63 6.58 14.74
CA GLN A 197 15.68 7.32 13.92
C GLN A 197 15.42 6.60 12.60
N PHE A 198 14.15 6.35 12.30
CA PHE A 198 13.73 5.60 11.12
C PHE A 198 12.82 6.44 10.21
N GLY A 199 12.82 6.14 8.91
CA GLY A 199 11.75 6.59 8.01
C GLY A 199 10.41 6.00 8.46
N VAL A 200 10.41 4.69 8.73
CA VAL A 200 9.35 3.98 9.44
C VAL A 200 9.98 2.93 10.35
N GLY A 201 9.59 2.88 11.62
CA GLY A 201 10.11 1.87 12.56
C GLY A 201 9.72 0.43 12.16
N PRO A 202 10.46 -0.61 12.60
CA PRO A 202 10.07 -2.01 12.35
C PRO A 202 8.67 -2.31 12.89
N HIS A 203 7.79 -2.86 12.04
CA HIS A 203 6.41 -3.17 12.39
C HIS A 203 5.84 -4.27 11.48
N THR A 204 4.64 -4.75 11.84
CA THR A 204 3.79 -5.55 10.95
C THR A 204 2.57 -4.73 10.55
N ASP A 205 2.13 -4.87 9.31
CA ASP A 205 0.87 -4.27 8.87
C ASP A 205 -0.34 -4.95 9.52
N PHE A 206 -1.42 -4.18 9.62
CA PHE A 206 -2.74 -4.73 9.95
C PHE A 206 -3.46 -5.16 8.67
N GLY A 207 -4.22 -6.25 8.73
CA GLY A 207 -5.06 -6.70 7.64
C GLY A 207 -4.70 -8.10 7.15
N VAL A 208 -5.07 -8.38 5.90
CA VAL A 208 -4.92 -9.72 5.28
C VAL A 208 -3.74 -9.75 4.30
N LEU A 209 -3.56 -8.68 3.51
CA LEU A 209 -2.57 -8.61 2.45
C LEU A 209 -2.17 -7.15 2.21
N THR A 210 -0.87 -6.89 2.07
CA THR A 210 -0.32 -5.62 1.59
C THR A 210 0.23 -5.81 0.17
N VAL A 211 -0.23 -4.98 -0.77
CA VAL A 211 0.35 -4.87 -2.11
C VAL A 211 1.07 -3.53 -2.18
N LEU A 212 2.37 -3.56 -2.45
CA LEU A 212 3.24 -2.39 -2.39
C LEU A 212 3.93 -2.15 -3.73
N CYS A 213 3.98 -0.88 -4.14
CA CYS A 213 4.78 -0.41 -5.26
C CYS A 213 5.71 0.69 -4.74
N GLN A 214 7.00 0.62 -5.09
CA GLN A 214 8.01 1.61 -4.71
C GLN A 214 8.75 2.15 -5.94
N ASP A 215 9.53 3.19 -5.73
CA ASP A 215 10.46 3.70 -6.73
C ASP A 215 11.82 2.95 -6.67
N SER A 216 12.81 3.47 -7.38
CA SER A 216 14.15 2.89 -7.43
C SER A 216 15.13 3.43 -6.38
N VAL A 217 14.71 4.33 -5.48
CA VAL A 217 15.60 4.89 -4.45
C VAL A 217 15.94 3.80 -3.44
N GLY A 218 14.93 3.04 -3.00
CA GLY A 218 15.05 1.95 -2.04
C GLY A 218 15.29 2.44 -0.60
N GLY A 219 14.77 1.70 0.37
CA GLY A 219 14.86 2.01 1.80
C GLY A 219 14.11 1.02 2.66
#